data_AF-A0A077ZPD3-F1
#
_entry.id   AF-A0A077ZPD3-F1
#
_cell.length_a   1.000
_cell.length_b   1.000
_cell.length_c   1.000
_cell.angle_alpha   90.00
_cell.angle_beta   90.00
_cell.angle_gamma   90.00
#
_symmetry.space_group_name_H-M   'P 1'
#
loop_
_entity.id
_entity.type
_entity.pdbx_description
1 polymer ?
#
loop_
_entity_poly.entity_id
_entity_poly.type
_entity_poly.pdbx_seq_one_letter_code
_entity_poly.pdbx_strand_id
1 'polypeptide(L)'
;MRSNVKDLKEMVNKSRGVIDKRFSEVEVDEVVDLDESGLDTTNQSSKYNNSSTLIKQSATLKNPRANGTSSAQVNNSEIQNKFKKLQELSTNDKEVIEALQKKLQTIKLDHEALQQKYSALQRNYEGVSSYAASDKAEHTKLRTMREMAEKEAAELKKKNYELEESNKQLKNTVEQLNMQINDYKNKMDQKIRELEKLKDEAKKKDKTFEDKLNLVNQSNKQLNEQNTKMKSDLKKLQEENNELKEQVDSLTRQVASANENSNIIEIFRQKEEDFENQILQLQSKLRISDEDLHNRIIENEELLQISKKLDAMNNQNESKLKEVQQISKEQEKLITELQLKVQDLKASLKIEQENSHRTKQERDQFEKDYQQAQSEIDDLMKNSSQSSDMLSQRVKEMEIEKKALKAKIDQLDGDVYKLNRDKADIQQARDKAYDQVDTYKQKLSDLQKELDQFKESNSNLQLQLQQQKQSFSQKDKEQDALYQELKQFKDQIEQMMKKQTTLERDLQANQKQAERLVIVKKGIMDAIAKMKKSFESIDTTLSCLSCLEFLNDPLTLVCGHSICQKCFNTHSDPKSKDSLVFCEECKIETKNKNLRESKVIKTICDKFLFTKGCIEEVKILVQ
;
A
#
# COMPACT_ATOMS: atom_id res chain seq x y z
N MET A 1 40.00 16.83 24.15
CA MET A 1 38.75 16.94 24.95
C MET A 1 38.63 18.20 25.83
N ARG A 2 39.69 18.88 26.30
CA ARG A 2 39.53 20.15 27.06
C ARG A 2 39.31 21.43 26.20
N SER A 3 39.54 21.38 24.88
CA SER A 3 39.31 22.54 23.99
C SER A 3 37.81 22.81 23.79
N ASN A 4 37.09 21.80 23.31
CA ASN A 4 35.68 21.87 22.86
C ASN A 4 34.67 22.31 23.95
N VAL A 5 35.09 22.33 25.22
CA VAL A 5 34.28 22.80 26.35
C VAL A 5 34.33 24.33 26.50
N LYS A 6 35.36 24.98 25.94
CA LYS A 6 35.50 26.45 25.95
C LYS A 6 34.53 27.08 24.94
N ASP A 7 34.48 26.53 23.74
CA ASP A 7 33.70 27.02 22.61
C ASP A 7 32.19 26.99 22.90
N LEU A 8 31.71 25.90 23.53
CA LEU A 8 30.33 25.77 24.01
C LEU A 8 29.96 26.82 25.08
N LYS A 9 30.90 27.23 25.94
CA LYS A 9 30.66 28.30 26.92
C LYS A 9 30.58 29.68 26.28
N GLU A 10 31.29 29.90 25.18
CA GLU A 10 31.24 31.19 24.46
C GLU A 10 29.96 31.35 23.64
N MET A 11 29.44 30.26 23.05
CA MET A 11 28.13 30.26 22.38
C MET A 11 26.99 30.61 23.35
N VAL A 12 26.95 29.99 24.53
CA VAL A 12 25.88 30.22 25.53
C VAL A 12 25.83 31.69 26.00
N ASN A 13 26.98 32.37 26.09
CA ASN A 13 27.01 33.78 26.46
C ASN A 13 26.52 34.71 25.34
N LYS A 14 26.74 34.37 24.06
CA LYS A 14 26.23 35.17 22.92
C LYS A 14 24.69 35.09 22.79
N SER A 15 24.07 33.97 23.15
CA SER A 15 22.61 33.85 23.21
C SER A 15 21.94 34.66 24.33
N ARG A 16 22.70 35.14 25.32
CA ARG A 16 22.16 35.78 26.53
C ARG A 16 22.04 37.31 26.43
N GLY A 17 22.48 37.92 25.32
CA GLY A 17 22.49 39.37 25.11
C GLY A 17 21.37 39.93 24.22
N VAL A 18 20.33 39.14 23.90
CA VAL A 18 19.27 39.52 22.93
C VAL A 18 17.85 39.50 23.54
N ILE A 19 17.70 39.07 24.80
CA ILE A 19 16.41 39.08 25.52
C ILE A 19 16.46 40.13 26.65
N ASP A 20 16.72 41.39 26.27
CA ASP A 20 16.64 42.54 27.17
C ASP A 20 16.19 43.81 26.42
N LYS A 21 14.94 43.77 25.92
CA LYS A 21 14.15 44.92 25.44
C LYS A 21 12.72 44.54 25.08
N ARG A 22 11.85 44.41 26.10
CA ARG A 22 10.38 44.63 26.11
C ARG A 22 9.74 43.95 27.33
N PHE A 23 9.80 44.61 28.49
CA PHE A 23 8.88 44.36 29.61
C PHE A 23 8.65 45.67 30.39
N SER A 24 7.48 46.27 30.14
CA SER A 24 6.91 47.44 30.81
C SER A 24 5.51 47.66 30.17
N GLU A 25 4.39 47.61 30.88
CA GLU A 25 4.13 47.22 32.27
C GLU A 25 2.95 46.23 32.32
N VAL A 26 2.89 45.37 33.35
CA VAL A 26 1.65 44.92 34.01
C VAL A 26 2.00 44.68 35.48
N GLU A 27 1.32 45.36 36.39
CA GLU A 27 1.43 45.06 37.82
C GLU A 27 0.48 43.93 38.24
N VAL A 28 0.93 43.27 39.31
CA VAL A 28 0.25 42.29 40.16
C VAL A 28 -1.22 42.62 40.42
N ASP A 29 -2.07 41.59 40.41
CA ASP A 29 -3.00 41.42 41.53
C ASP A 29 -3.18 39.92 41.85
N GLU A 30 -3.45 39.59 43.12
CA GLU A 30 -3.34 38.22 43.64
C GLU A 30 -4.58 37.34 43.39
N VAL A 31 -4.34 36.03 43.29
CA VAL A 31 -5.39 35.00 43.37
C VAL A 31 -5.66 34.70 44.84
N VAL A 32 -6.93 34.72 45.24
CA VAL A 32 -7.43 34.03 46.43
C VAL A 32 -8.59 33.14 46.00
N ASP A 33 -8.55 31.88 46.42
CA ASP A 33 -9.50 30.84 46.02
C ASP A 33 -10.91 31.03 46.61
N LEU A 34 -11.88 30.29 46.07
CA LEU A 34 -12.76 29.47 46.90
C LEU A 34 -13.39 28.33 46.09
N ASP A 35 -13.59 27.19 46.75
CA ASP A 35 -13.75 25.86 46.14
C ASP A 35 -15.15 25.47 45.65
N GLU A 36 -15.18 24.31 44.99
CA GLU A 36 -16.39 23.60 44.55
C GLU A 36 -17.32 23.19 45.71
N SER A 37 -18.62 23.38 45.52
CA SER A 37 -19.65 22.34 45.73
C SER A 37 -20.99 22.81 45.15
N GLY A 38 -21.83 21.98 44.52
CA GLY A 38 -21.73 20.54 44.30
C GLY A 38 -22.77 19.77 45.11
N LEU A 39 -23.95 19.55 44.53
CA LEU A 39 -24.89 18.48 44.90
C LEU A 39 -26.01 18.33 43.84
N ASP A 40 -26.10 17.14 43.26
CA ASP A 40 -27.29 16.64 42.55
C ASP A 40 -28.05 15.72 43.52
N THR A 41 -29.39 15.76 43.54
CA THR A 41 -30.25 14.58 43.83
C THR A 41 -31.75 14.86 43.66
N THR A 42 -32.29 14.41 42.53
CA THR A 42 -33.48 13.53 42.41
C THR A 42 -34.82 13.79 43.17
N ASN A 43 -35.89 13.66 42.38
CA ASN A 43 -37.12 12.86 42.62
C ASN A 43 -38.41 13.45 43.26
N GLN A 44 -39.48 13.33 42.45
CA GLN A 44 -40.83 12.81 42.75
C GLN A 44 -41.92 13.67 43.43
N SER A 45 -43.04 13.75 42.69
CA SER A 45 -44.43 13.58 43.16
C SER A 45 -45.00 14.61 44.15
N SER A 46 -46.04 15.37 43.77
CA SER A 46 -47.39 14.78 43.59
C SER A 46 -48.45 15.79 43.09
N LYS A 47 -49.69 15.33 42.93
CA LYS A 47 -50.88 16.09 42.51
C LYS A 47 -51.42 16.95 43.67
N TYR A 48 -52.15 18.04 43.38
CA TYR A 48 -53.60 18.12 43.69
C TYR A 48 -54.26 19.40 43.11
N ASN A 49 -55.59 19.37 42.99
CA ASN A 49 -56.43 20.46 42.47
C ASN A 49 -56.86 21.44 43.59
N ASN A 50 -57.22 22.68 43.27
CA ASN A 50 -58.65 23.07 43.10
C ASN A 50 -58.88 24.58 42.88
N SER A 51 -59.99 24.87 42.19
CA SER A 51 -60.67 26.17 42.18
C SER A 51 -61.65 26.28 43.35
N SER A 52 -62.04 27.49 43.79
CA SER A 52 -63.46 27.85 44.10
C SER A 52 -63.70 29.31 44.52
N THR A 53 -64.96 29.72 44.38
CA THR A 53 -65.57 31.03 44.70
C THR A 53 -66.16 31.04 46.13
N LEU A 54 -66.42 32.21 46.76
CA LEU A 54 -67.70 32.62 47.43
C LEU A 54 -67.60 33.71 48.55
N ILE A 55 -68.13 34.92 48.27
CA ILE A 55 -69.31 35.57 48.91
C ILE A 55 -69.44 35.78 50.47
N LYS A 56 -69.72 37.05 50.87
CA LYS A 56 -70.61 37.63 51.96
C LYS A 56 -70.11 38.23 53.31
N GLN A 57 -70.64 39.46 53.56
CA GLN A 57 -71.30 40.04 54.78
C GLN A 57 -70.56 40.67 56.00
N SER A 58 -70.51 42.01 55.99
CA SER A 58 -71.20 42.98 56.88
C SER A 58 -71.28 42.86 58.43
N ALA A 59 -70.90 43.94 59.15
CA ALA A 59 -71.55 44.41 60.40
C ALA A 59 -71.30 45.92 60.71
N THR A 60 -72.18 46.55 61.51
CA THR A 60 -72.35 48.02 61.73
C THR A 60 -71.84 48.51 63.10
N LEU A 61 -71.62 49.83 63.32
CA LEU A 61 -71.87 50.49 64.64
C LEU A 61 -71.94 52.06 64.67
N LYS A 62 -73.17 52.59 64.79
CA LYS A 62 -73.64 53.82 65.51
C LYS A 62 -73.08 55.25 65.21
N ASN A 63 -73.77 56.25 65.80
CA ASN A 63 -73.86 57.69 65.46
C ASN A 63 -74.16 58.53 66.73
N PRO A 64 -73.93 59.86 66.79
CA PRO A 64 -74.94 60.73 67.44
C PRO A 64 -75.21 62.13 66.83
N ARG A 65 -76.43 62.61 67.15
CA ARG A 65 -77.09 63.96 67.12
C ARG A 65 -76.17 65.21 67.25
N ALA A 66 -76.57 66.44 66.89
CA ALA A 66 -77.88 67.10 67.12
C ALA A 66 -78.21 68.34 66.23
N ASN A 67 -79.45 68.85 66.36
CA ASN A 67 -79.96 70.10 65.75
C ASN A 67 -80.00 71.27 66.77
N GLY A 68 -80.07 72.53 66.31
CA GLY A 68 -80.43 73.67 67.17
C GLY A 68 -80.46 75.05 66.48
N THR A 69 -81.66 75.58 66.21
CA THR A 69 -81.91 76.95 65.71
C THR A 69 -81.90 78.00 66.83
N SER A 70 -81.53 79.26 66.53
CA SER A 70 -82.35 80.48 66.84
C SER A 70 -81.59 81.80 66.54
N SER A 71 -82.23 82.94 66.78
CA SER A 71 -81.93 84.28 66.24
C SER A 71 -81.45 85.31 67.27
N ALA A 72 -80.57 86.23 66.86
CA ALA A 72 -80.56 87.64 67.30
C ALA A 72 -79.69 88.51 66.35
N GLN A 73 -79.96 89.82 66.26
CA GLN A 73 -79.24 90.75 65.38
C GLN A 73 -78.14 91.53 66.12
N VAL A 74 -76.88 91.46 65.66
CA VAL A 74 -75.84 92.50 65.90
C VAL A 74 -74.92 92.61 64.68
N ASN A 75 -74.66 93.85 64.22
CA ASN A 75 -73.58 94.30 63.31
C ASN A 75 -73.20 93.42 62.09
N ASN A 76 -73.92 93.62 60.98
CA ASN A 76 -73.78 92.87 59.72
C ASN A 76 -72.50 93.17 58.90
N SER A 77 -71.83 94.31 59.11
CA SER A 77 -70.73 94.79 58.25
C SER A 77 -69.40 94.05 58.44
N GLU A 78 -69.00 93.76 59.68
CA GLU A 78 -67.78 92.97 59.96
C GLU A 78 -67.87 91.55 59.40
N ILE A 79 -69.05 90.93 59.49
CA ILE A 79 -69.27 89.56 59.03
C ILE A 79 -69.10 89.50 57.52
N GLN A 80 -69.68 90.44 56.75
CA GLN A 80 -69.49 90.49 55.29
C GLN A 80 -68.02 90.72 54.88
N ASN A 81 -67.28 91.60 55.58
CA ASN A 81 -65.86 91.80 55.29
C ASN A 81 -65.01 90.54 55.58
N LYS A 82 -65.30 89.82 56.68
CA LYS A 82 -64.66 88.53 57.00
C LYS A 82 -65.04 87.46 55.97
N PHE A 83 -66.29 87.42 55.53
CA PHE A 83 -66.79 86.48 54.51
C PHE A 83 -66.14 86.73 53.14
N LYS A 84 -66.03 87.98 52.71
CA LYS A 84 -65.36 88.35 51.46
C LYS A 84 -63.88 87.96 51.49
N LYS A 85 -63.18 88.19 52.60
CA LYS A 85 -61.76 87.79 52.74
C LYS A 85 -61.57 86.27 52.80
N LEU A 86 -62.52 85.52 53.38
CA LEU A 86 -62.56 84.06 53.28
C LEU A 86 -62.81 83.57 51.84
N GLN A 87 -63.65 84.28 51.08
CA GLN A 87 -63.91 83.97 49.68
C GLN A 87 -62.68 84.25 48.80
N GLU A 88 -61.99 85.37 49.01
CA GLU A 88 -60.71 85.72 48.36
C GLU A 88 -59.60 84.69 48.67
N LEU A 89 -59.49 84.26 49.93
CA LEU A 89 -58.58 83.17 50.32
C LEU A 89 -58.96 81.85 49.65
N SER A 90 -60.25 81.48 49.63
CA SER A 90 -60.72 80.25 49.00
C SER A 90 -60.50 80.23 47.48
N THR A 91 -60.54 81.38 46.78
CA THR A 91 -60.13 81.46 45.37
C THR A 91 -58.62 81.28 45.20
N ASN A 92 -57.80 81.89 46.06
CA ASN A 92 -56.34 81.70 46.01
C ASN A 92 -55.95 80.23 46.28
N ASP A 93 -56.57 79.59 47.29
CA ASP A 93 -56.36 78.18 47.59
C ASP A 93 -56.76 77.29 46.40
N LYS A 94 -57.87 77.60 45.71
CA LYS A 94 -58.30 76.89 44.51
C LYS A 94 -57.29 77.04 43.36
N GLU A 95 -56.78 78.24 43.12
CA GLU A 95 -55.75 78.48 42.10
C GLU A 95 -54.44 77.76 42.42
N VAL A 96 -54.02 77.74 43.69
CA VAL A 96 -52.87 76.96 44.16
C VAL A 96 -53.10 75.45 43.99
N ILE A 97 -54.28 74.95 44.31
CA ILE A 97 -54.65 73.53 44.11
C ILE A 97 -54.64 73.17 42.62
N GLU A 98 -55.20 74.00 41.73
CA GLU A 98 -55.17 73.76 40.28
C GLU A 98 -53.73 73.81 39.72
N ALA A 99 -52.88 74.72 40.23
CA ALA A 99 -51.47 74.79 39.86
C ALA A 99 -50.68 73.56 40.35
N LEU A 100 -50.95 73.07 41.56
CA LEU A 100 -50.37 71.84 42.10
C LEU A 100 -50.84 70.60 41.35
N GLN A 101 -52.13 70.52 40.98
CA GLN A 101 -52.66 69.44 40.15
C GLN A 101 -52.02 69.41 38.75
N LYS A 102 -51.84 70.57 38.11
CA LYS A 102 -51.11 70.68 36.82
C LYS A 102 -49.67 70.20 36.96
N LYS A 103 -48.93 70.66 37.98
CA LYS A 103 -47.55 70.19 38.27
C LYS A 103 -47.49 68.69 38.53
N LEU A 104 -48.42 68.14 39.32
CA LEU A 104 -48.51 66.70 39.59
C LEU A 104 -48.77 65.89 38.31
N GLN A 105 -49.60 66.41 37.40
CA GLN A 105 -49.87 65.76 36.13
C GLN A 105 -48.65 65.79 35.18
N THR A 106 -47.89 66.89 35.15
CA THR A 106 -46.60 66.96 34.43
C THR A 106 -45.62 65.93 35.00
N ILE A 107 -45.43 65.90 36.33
CA ILE A 107 -44.51 64.96 37.00
C ILE A 107 -44.88 63.49 36.73
N LYS A 108 -46.18 63.15 36.63
CA LYS A 108 -46.62 61.81 36.23
C LYS A 108 -46.21 61.46 34.80
N LEU A 109 -46.47 62.35 33.83
CA LEU A 109 -46.09 62.14 32.44
C LEU A 109 -44.56 62.04 32.26
N ASP A 110 -43.79 62.86 32.99
CA ASP A 110 -42.33 62.78 33.03
C ASP A 110 -41.84 61.45 33.63
N HIS A 111 -42.51 60.96 34.70
CA HIS A 111 -42.20 59.66 35.31
C HIS A 111 -42.53 58.49 34.37
N GLU A 112 -43.68 58.51 33.71
CA GLU A 112 -44.07 57.51 32.70
C GLU A 112 -43.08 57.50 31.52
N ALA A 113 -42.66 58.67 31.03
CA ALA A 113 -41.66 58.81 29.98
C ALA A 113 -40.26 58.33 30.42
N LEU A 114 -39.88 58.55 31.69
CA LEU A 114 -38.64 58.06 32.26
C LEU A 114 -38.67 56.53 32.46
N GLN A 115 -39.80 55.97 32.90
CA GLN A 115 -40.01 54.53 33.04
C GLN A 115 -39.94 53.83 31.68
N GLN A 116 -40.52 54.41 30.62
CA GLN A 116 -40.38 53.90 29.25
C GLN A 116 -38.93 53.91 28.77
N LYS A 117 -38.17 54.98 29.06
CA LYS A 117 -36.72 55.06 28.76
C LYS A 117 -35.92 54.00 29.52
N TYR A 118 -36.21 53.79 30.81
CA TYR A 118 -35.57 52.74 31.61
C TYR A 118 -35.85 51.34 31.02
N SER A 119 -37.11 51.02 30.73
CA SER A 119 -37.50 49.74 30.11
C SER A 119 -37.00 49.57 28.66
N ALA A 120 -36.55 50.62 27.99
CA ALA A 120 -35.81 50.52 26.72
C ALA A 120 -34.31 50.26 26.96
N LEU A 121 -33.70 51.00 27.90
CA LEU A 121 -32.29 50.82 28.27
C LEU A 121 -32.00 49.42 28.84
N GLN A 122 -32.90 48.88 29.67
CA GLN A 122 -32.78 47.52 30.21
C GLN A 122 -32.75 46.48 29.08
N ARG A 123 -33.68 46.53 28.12
CA ARG A 123 -33.70 45.60 26.97
C ARG A 123 -32.45 45.72 26.08
N ASN A 124 -31.91 46.94 25.94
CA ASN A 124 -30.64 47.14 25.23
C ASN A 124 -29.47 46.52 26.00
N TYR A 125 -29.44 46.64 27.32
CA TYR A 125 -28.42 45.99 28.17
C TYR A 125 -28.52 44.46 28.14
N GLU A 126 -29.73 43.90 28.24
CA GLU A 126 -30.00 42.46 28.10
C GLU A 126 -29.54 41.94 26.73
N GLY A 127 -29.80 42.70 25.66
CA GLY A 127 -29.30 42.40 24.32
C GLY A 127 -27.77 42.40 24.23
N VAL A 128 -27.10 43.47 24.70
CA VAL A 128 -25.63 43.57 24.70
C VAL A 128 -24.98 42.47 25.56
N SER A 129 -25.57 42.15 26.72
CA SER A 129 -25.12 41.05 27.59
C SER A 129 -25.25 39.68 26.90
N SER A 130 -26.33 39.47 26.13
CA SER A 130 -26.53 38.26 25.32
C SER A 130 -25.47 38.13 24.21
N TYR A 131 -25.18 39.21 23.47
CA TYR A 131 -24.11 39.23 22.47
C TYR A 131 -22.73 38.96 23.13
N ALA A 132 -22.40 39.64 24.23
CA ALA A 132 -21.14 39.41 24.94
C ALA A 132 -20.99 37.96 25.46
N ALA A 133 -22.08 37.31 25.86
CA ALA A 133 -22.08 35.89 26.22
C ALA A 133 -21.86 34.98 25.00
N SER A 134 -22.48 35.30 23.86
CA SER A 134 -22.28 34.59 22.59
C SER A 134 -20.84 34.71 22.09
N ASP A 135 -20.29 35.93 22.05
CA ASP A 135 -18.91 36.21 21.63
C ASP A 135 -17.90 35.48 22.52
N LYS A 136 -18.15 35.42 23.84
CA LYS A 136 -17.32 34.66 24.80
C LYS A 136 -17.38 33.14 24.53
N ALA A 137 -18.54 32.61 24.15
CA ALA A 137 -18.69 31.20 23.77
C ALA A 137 -17.98 30.90 22.43
N GLU A 138 -18.11 31.77 21.43
CA GLU A 138 -17.42 31.62 20.15
C GLU A 138 -15.90 31.75 20.29
N HIS A 139 -15.41 32.73 21.04
CA HIS A 139 -13.97 32.85 21.35
C HIS A 139 -13.44 31.60 22.07
N THR A 140 -14.22 31.00 22.98
CA THR A 140 -13.85 29.75 23.66
C THR A 140 -13.77 28.58 22.68
N LYS A 141 -14.71 28.49 21.72
CA LYS A 141 -14.70 27.48 20.64
C LYS A 141 -13.53 27.68 19.67
N LEU A 142 -13.23 28.91 19.26
CA LEU A 142 -12.09 29.23 18.40
C LEU A 142 -10.77 28.91 19.10
N ARG A 143 -10.68 29.16 20.41
CA ARG A 143 -9.52 28.77 21.23
C ARG A 143 -9.32 27.25 21.25
N THR A 144 -10.34 26.44 21.54
CA THR A 144 -10.18 24.98 21.56
C THR A 144 -9.87 24.40 20.17
N MET A 145 -10.46 24.96 19.11
CA MET A 145 -10.10 24.61 17.72
C MET A 145 -8.63 24.92 17.42
N ARG A 146 -8.12 26.07 17.85
CA ARG A 146 -6.69 26.43 17.73
C ARG A 146 -5.79 25.47 18.52
N GLU A 147 -6.13 25.17 19.78
CA GLU A 147 -5.35 24.25 20.62
C GLU A 147 -5.32 22.81 20.08
N MET A 148 -6.34 22.38 19.32
CA MET A 148 -6.32 21.11 18.58
C MET A 148 -5.41 21.19 17.34
N ALA A 149 -5.55 22.24 16.52
CA ALA A 149 -4.73 22.43 15.32
C ALA A 149 -3.23 22.58 15.63
N GLU A 150 -2.87 23.22 16.75
CA GLU A 150 -1.48 23.32 17.21
C GLU A 150 -0.89 21.96 17.62
N LYS A 151 -1.70 21.05 18.18
CA LYS A 151 -1.29 19.66 18.48
C LYS A 151 -1.09 18.85 17.20
N GLU A 152 -2.05 18.88 16.28
CA GLU A 152 -1.95 18.19 14.99
C GLU A 152 -0.72 18.67 14.19
N ALA A 153 -0.46 19.98 14.16
CA ALA A 153 0.74 20.54 13.53
C ALA A 153 2.05 20.10 14.22
N ALA A 154 2.05 19.82 15.52
CA ALA A 154 3.21 19.28 16.23
C ALA A 154 3.44 17.79 15.92
N GLU A 155 2.37 16.99 15.85
CA GLU A 155 2.44 15.58 15.45
C GLU A 155 2.89 15.40 14.00
N LEU A 156 2.37 16.23 13.08
CA LEU A 156 2.80 16.24 11.68
C LEU A 156 4.29 16.62 11.54
N LYS A 157 4.78 17.59 12.31
CA LYS A 157 6.23 17.94 12.34
C LYS A 157 7.09 16.78 12.84
N LYS A 158 6.67 16.09 13.91
CA LYS A 158 7.37 14.91 14.42
C LYS A 158 7.43 13.80 13.36
N LYS A 159 6.28 13.48 12.73
CA LYS A 159 6.18 12.47 11.68
C LYS A 159 7.03 12.81 10.45
N ASN A 160 7.12 14.09 10.08
CA ASN A 160 7.99 14.53 8.99
C ASN A 160 9.48 14.32 9.31
N TYR A 161 9.92 14.63 10.54
CA TYR A 161 11.29 14.37 10.98
C TYR A 161 11.64 12.86 10.99
N GLU A 162 10.70 12.02 11.42
CA GLU A 162 10.85 10.55 11.36
C GLU A 162 10.98 10.04 9.91
N LEU A 163 10.24 10.64 8.96
CA LEU A 163 10.36 10.34 7.52
C LEU A 163 11.67 10.86 6.91
N GLU A 164 12.17 12.03 7.33
CA GLU A 164 13.46 12.58 6.87
C GLU A 164 14.64 11.70 7.29
N GLU A 165 14.69 11.23 8.53
CA GLU A 165 15.75 10.32 9.00
C GLU A 165 15.63 8.93 8.34
N SER A 166 14.41 8.43 8.09
CA SER A 166 14.19 7.20 7.33
C SER A 166 14.67 7.31 5.87
N ASN A 167 14.36 8.41 5.17
CA ASN A 167 14.85 8.68 3.82
C ASN A 167 16.39 8.77 3.77
N LYS A 168 17.01 9.35 4.81
CA LYS A 168 18.48 9.41 4.97
C LYS A 168 19.09 8.02 5.16
N GLN A 169 18.46 7.13 5.93
CA GLN A 169 18.89 5.73 6.06
C GLN A 169 18.74 4.94 4.74
N LEU A 170 17.63 5.13 4.03
CA LEU A 170 17.40 4.53 2.70
C LEU A 170 18.44 4.99 1.69
N LYS A 171 18.79 6.29 1.66
CA LYS A 171 19.84 6.82 0.78
C LYS A 171 21.19 6.16 1.04
N ASN A 172 21.60 6.03 2.30
CA ASN A 172 22.86 5.38 2.67
C ASN A 172 22.88 3.90 2.19
N THR A 173 21.75 3.19 2.33
CA THR A 173 21.61 1.81 1.82
C THR A 173 21.73 1.74 0.29
N VAL A 174 21.15 2.69 -0.44
CA VAL A 174 21.28 2.78 -1.90
C VAL A 174 22.73 3.07 -2.33
N GLU A 175 23.44 3.95 -1.62
CA GLU A 175 24.87 4.21 -1.87
C GLU A 175 25.73 2.95 -1.63
N GLN A 176 25.46 2.17 -0.57
CA GLN A 176 26.13 0.89 -0.32
C GLN A 176 25.84 -0.17 -1.40
N LEU A 177 24.59 -0.30 -1.85
CA LEU A 177 24.22 -1.22 -2.92
C LEU A 177 24.88 -0.84 -4.25
N ASN A 178 24.98 0.46 -4.57
CA ASN A 178 25.69 0.94 -5.74
C ASN A 178 27.20 0.61 -5.70
N MET A 179 27.84 0.68 -4.52
CA MET A 179 29.22 0.20 -4.35
C MET A 179 29.33 -1.30 -4.65
N GLN A 180 28.44 -2.13 -4.11
CA GLN A 180 28.43 -3.57 -4.36
C GLN A 180 28.22 -3.91 -5.84
N ILE A 181 27.30 -3.20 -6.52
CA ILE A 181 27.05 -3.36 -7.96
C ILE A 181 28.31 -3.05 -8.79
N ASN A 182 29.02 -1.98 -8.48
CA ASN A 182 30.29 -1.65 -9.14
C ASN A 182 31.37 -2.72 -8.89
N ASP A 183 31.44 -3.26 -7.68
CA ASP A 183 32.34 -4.36 -7.32
C ASP A 183 32.05 -5.65 -8.12
N TYR A 184 30.77 -6.01 -8.27
CA TYR A 184 30.37 -7.15 -9.09
C TYR A 184 30.62 -6.91 -10.59
N LYS A 185 30.40 -5.68 -11.08
CA LYS A 185 30.71 -5.29 -12.46
C LYS A 185 32.22 -5.42 -12.74
N ASN A 186 33.07 -4.90 -11.86
CA ASN A 186 34.53 -5.02 -11.99
C ASN A 186 34.99 -6.48 -12.04
N LYS A 187 34.39 -7.36 -11.22
CA LYS A 187 34.63 -8.82 -11.22
C LYS A 187 34.14 -9.49 -12.51
N MET A 188 32.99 -9.08 -13.04
CA MET A 188 32.46 -9.57 -14.33
C MET A 188 33.36 -9.15 -15.50
N ASP A 189 33.77 -7.88 -15.56
CA ASP A 189 34.68 -7.35 -16.58
C ASP A 189 36.05 -8.07 -16.54
N GLN A 190 36.53 -8.46 -15.36
CA GLN A 190 37.72 -9.33 -15.24
C GLN A 190 37.45 -10.72 -15.86
N LYS A 191 36.32 -11.35 -15.55
CA LYS A 191 35.98 -12.69 -16.09
C LYS A 191 35.76 -12.67 -17.61
N ILE A 192 35.23 -11.59 -18.17
CA ILE A 192 35.15 -11.38 -19.62
C ILE A 192 36.56 -11.37 -20.23
N ARG A 193 37.49 -10.57 -19.68
CA ARG A 193 38.90 -10.53 -20.13
C ARG A 193 39.65 -11.87 -19.99
N GLU A 194 39.28 -12.71 -19.02
CA GLU A 194 39.81 -14.07 -18.89
C GLU A 194 39.26 -15.01 -19.98
N LEU A 195 37.96 -14.94 -20.28
CA LEU A 195 37.32 -15.71 -21.36
C LEU A 195 37.82 -15.30 -22.76
N GLU A 196 38.09 -14.01 -22.99
CA GLU A 196 38.66 -13.51 -24.25
C GLU A 196 40.06 -14.09 -24.52
N LYS A 197 40.92 -14.16 -23.50
CA LYS A 197 42.24 -14.81 -23.62
C LYS A 197 42.13 -16.28 -23.98
N LEU A 198 41.25 -17.03 -23.29
CA LEU A 198 41.02 -18.45 -23.57
C LEU A 198 40.44 -18.67 -24.98
N LYS A 199 39.58 -17.77 -25.45
CA LYS A 199 39.04 -17.78 -26.83
C LYS A 199 40.12 -17.57 -27.88
N ASP A 200 41.08 -16.66 -27.64
CA ASP A 200 42.19 -16.42 -28.57
C ASP A 200 43.28 -17.50 -28.50
N GLU A 201 43.46 -18.17 -27.35
CA GLU A 201 44.25 -19.39 -27.24
C GLU A 201 43.62 -20.57 -28.00
N ALA A 202 42.29 -20.71 -27.95
CA ALA A 202 41.55 -21.71 -28.73
C ALA A 202 41.77 -21.48 -30.23
N LYS A 203 41.49 -20.28 -30.76
CA LYS A 203 41.74 -19.91 -32.17
C LYS A 203 43.18 -20.23 -32.64
N LYS A 204 44.19 -20.00 -31.78
CA LYS A 204 45.59 -20.32 -32.10
C LYS A 204 45.82 -21.83 -32.21
N LYS A 205 45.21 -22.63 -31.33
CA LYS A 205 45.24 -24.11 -31.40
C LYS A 205 44.49 -24.60 -32.63
N ASP A 206 43.30 -24.07 -32.90
CA ASP A 206 42.48 -24.43 -34.07
C ASP A 206 43.24 -24.18 -35.37
N LYS A 207 43.84 -22.98 -35.53
CA LYS A 207 44.73 -22.71 -36.67
C LYS A 207 45.94 -23.66 -36.73
N THR A 208 46.54 -24.00 -35.58
CA THR A 208 47.65 -24.97 -35.54
C THR A 208 47.21 -26.39 -35.96
N PHE A 209 45.94 -26.76 -35.74
CA PHE A 209 45.36 -28.00 -36.26
C PHE A 209 45.04 -27.91 -37.75
N GLU A 210 44.49 -26.78 -38.22
CA GLU A 210 44.24 -26.48 -39.63
C GLU A 210 45.53 -26.55 -40.46
N ASP A 211 46.60 -25.87 -40.03
CA ASP A 211 47.91 -25.86 -40.69
C ASP A 211 48.50 -27.29 -40.75
N LYS A 212 48.32 -28.11 -39.70
CA LYS A 212 48.74 -29.53 -39.67
C LYS A 212 47.89 -30.42 -40.57
N LEU A 213 46.58 -30.22 -40.61
CA LEU A 213 45.65 -30.98 -41.44
C LEU A 213 45.96 -30.74 -42.93
N ASN A 214 46.24 -29.49 -43.30
CA ASN A 214 46.66 -29.13 -44.65
C ASN A 214 48.01 -29.77 -45.04
N LEU A 215 48.98 -29.82 -44.12
CA LEU A 215 50.26 -30.53 -44.34
C LEU A 215 50.06 -32.05 -44.53
N VAL A 216 49.19 -32.68 -43.74
CA VAL A 216 48.84 -34.11 -43.89
C VAL A 216 48.13 -34.36 -45.22
N ASN A 217 47.19 -33.49 -45.61
CA ASN A 217 46.51 -33.59 -46.90
C ASN A 217 47.47 -33.43 -48.09
N GLN A 218 48.46 -32.54 -48.00
CA GLN A 218 49.52 -32.39 -49.01
C GLN A 218 50.40 -33.64 -49.10
N SER A 219 50.80 -34.22 -47.96
CA SER A 219 51.58 -35.47 -47.91
C SER A 219 50.79 -36.65 -48.49
N ASN A 220 49.50 -36.77 -48.15
CA ASN A 220 48.60 -37.78 -48.73
C ASN A 220 48.44 -37.62 -50.25
N LYS A 221 48.37 -36.38 -50.77
CA LYS A 221 48.34 -36.12 -52.21
C LYS A 221 49.62 -36.61 -52.90
N GLN A 222 50.80 -36.30 -52.34
CA GLN A 222 52.08 -36.76 -52.86
C GLN A 222 52.21 -38.29 -52.83
N LEU A 223 51.79 -38.95 -51.74
CA LEU A 223 51.74 -40.41 -51.65
C LEU A 223 50.79 -41.03 -52.69
N ASN A 224 49.66 -40.38 -52.99
CA ASN A 224 48.72 -40.87 -53.99
C ASN A 224 49.27 -40.69 -55.43
N GLU A 225 49.98 -39.59 -55.70
CA GLU A 225 50.70 -39.35 -56.96
C GLU A 225 51.86 -40.34 -57.16
N GLN A 226 52.57 -40.71 -56.09
CA GLN A 226 53.56 -41.80 -56.12
C GLN A 226 52.90 -43.16 -56.39
N ASN A 227 51.77 -43.46 -55.74
CA ASN A 227 51.02 -44.70 -55.96
C ASN A 227 50.45 -44.83 -57.39
N THR A 228 49.96 -43.75 -58.01
CA THR A 228 49.50 -43.80 -59.41
C THR A 228 50.68 -43.97 -60.37
N LYS A 229 51.83 -43.32 -60.12
CA LYS A 229 53.05 -43.56 -60.90
C LYS A 229 53.51 -45.03 -60.80
N MET A 230 53.63 -45.58 -59.58
CA MET A 230 54.04 -46.97 -59.38
C MET A 230 53.10 -47.96 -60.07
N LYS A 231 51.79 -47.70 -60.08
CA LYS A 231 50.82 -48.51 -60.84
C LYS A 231 51.03 -48.43 -62.36
N SER A 232 51.37 -47.25 -62.89
CA SER A 232 51.67 -47.06 -64.32
C SER A 232 52.95 -47.79 -64.72
N ASP A 233 54.01 -47.68 -63.92
CA ASP A 233 55.28 -48.32 -64.21
C ASP A 233 55.18 -49.86 -64.04
N LEU A 234 54.40 -50.35 -63.07
CA LEU A 234 54.08 -51.78 -62.93
C LEU A 234 53.25 -52.30 -64.12
N LYS A 235 52.33 -51.51 -64.68
CA LYS A 235 51.58 -51.87 -65.88
C LYS A 235 52.49 -52.00 -67.11
N LYS A 236 53.45 -51.09 -67.31
CA LYS A 236 54.45 -51.21 -68.40
C LYS A 236 55.27 -52.48 -68.26
N LEU A 237 55.75 -52.78 -67.05
CA LEU A 237 56.49 -54.02 -66.77
C LEU A 237 55.65 -55.29 -67.01
N GLN A 238 54.31 -55.21 -66.86
CA GLN A 238 53.41 -56.31 -67.26
C GLN A 238 53.27 -56.41 -68.79
N GLU A 239 53.24 -55.29 -69.49
CA GLU A 239 53.17 -55.24 -70.96
C GLU A 239 54.47 -55.77 -71.59
N GLU A 240 55.63 -55.28 -71.14
CA GLU A 240 56.97 -55.77 -71.53
C GLU A 240 57.14 -57.28 -71.27
N ASN A 241 56.66 -57.78 -70.12
CA ASN A 241 56.74 -59.21 -69.77
C ASN A 241 55.77 -60.07 -70.60
N ASN A 242 54.63 -59.52 -71.03
CA ASN A 242 53.75 -60.19 -71.99
C ASN A 242 54.38 -60.23 -73.40
N GLU A 243 55.00 -59.14 -73.86
CA GLU A 243 55.72 -59.12 -75.15
C GLU A 243 56.89 -60.11 -75.17
N LEU A 244 57.68 -60.17 -74.09
CA LEU A 244 58.76 -61.16 -73.93
C LEU A 244 58.20 -62.59 -73.91
N LYS A 245 57.02 -62.81 -73.33
CA LYS A 245 56.35 -64.11 -73.35
C LYS A 245 55.84 -64.49 -74.74
N GLU A 246 55.28 -63.56 -75.51
CA GLU A 246 54.90 -63.80 -76.91
C GLU A 246 56.14 -64.08 -77.79
N GLN A 247 57.28 -63.43 -77.53
CA GLN A 247 58.55 -63.75 -78.17
C GLN A 247 59.03 -65.17 -77.82
N VAL A 248 58.90 -65.59 -76.55
CA VAL A 248 59.19 -66.98 -76.14
C VAL A 248 58.23 -67.99 -76.78
N ASP A 249 56.94 -67.69 -76.87
CA ASP A 249 55.96 -68.55 -77.55
C ASP A 249 56.15 -68.59 -79.08
N SER A 250 56.74 -67.54 -79.66
CA SER A 250 57.15 -67.48 -81.06
C SER A 250 58.40 -68.33 -81.32
N LEU A 251 59.45 -68.17 -80.50
CA LEU A 251 60.67 -68.99 -80.55
C LEU A 251 60.36 -70.47 -80.28
N THR A 252 59.44 -70.78 -79.35
CA THR A 252 58.98 -72.15 -79.08
C THR A 252 58.28 -72.75 -80.30
N ARG A 253 57.48 -71.97 -81.04
CA ARG A 253 56.89 -72.39 -82.32
C ARG A 253 57.93 -72.58 -83.42
N GLN A 254 58.96 -71.73 -83.49
CA GLN A 254 60.08 -71.91 -84.42
C GLN A 254 60.84 -73.21 -84.12
N VAL A 255 61.17 -73.48 -82.85
CA VAL A 255 61.80 -74.73 -82.41
C VAL A 255 60.92 -75.95 -82.70
N ALA A 256 59.60 -75.86 -82.52
CA ALA A 256 58.68 -76.92 -82.93
C ALA A 256 58.74 -77.18 -84.45
N SER A 257 58.69 -76.13 -85.28
CA SER A 257 58.79 -76.27 -86.75
C SER A 257 60.16 -76.77 -87.23
N ALA A 258 61.24 -76.50 -86.48
CA ALA A 258 62.56 -77.04 -86.75
C ALA A 258 62.69 -78.54 -86.38
N ASN A 259 61.85 -79.04 -85.48
CA ASN A 259 61.81 -80.45 -85.08
C ASN A 259 61.04 -81.37 -86.05
N GLU A 260 60.28 -80.83 -87.01
CA GLU A 260 59.51 -81.63 -87.98
C GLU A 260 60.26 -81.92 -89.30
N ASN A 261 61.52 -81.47 -89.47
CA ASN A 261 62.32 -81.73 -90.68
C ASN A 261 63.73 -82.26 -90.38
N SER A 262 63.81 -83.53 -89.96
CA SER A 262 65.08 -84.27 -89.89
C SER A 262 64.94 -85.76 -90.25
N ASN A 263 64.68 -86.04 -91.53
CA ASN A 263 65.09 -87.26 -92.24
C ASN A 263 65.42 -86.82 -93.68
N ILE A 264 66.70 -86.65 -94.04
CA ILE A 264 67.56 -87.73 -94.57
C ILE A 264 66.88 -88.34 -95.82
N ILE A 265 67.20 -87.87 -97.03
CA ILE A 265 68.43 -88.18 -97.80
C ILE A 265 68.60 -89.70 -98.01
N GLU A 266 67.68 -90.28 -98.77
CA GLU A 266 67.94 -91.34 -99.75
C GLU A 266 66.76 -91.26 -100.75
N ILE A 267 66.95 -91.06 -102.05
CA ILE A 267 67.63 -91.95 -102.99
C ILE A 267 68.25 -91.14 -104.16
N PHE A 268 69.44 -91.54 -104.61
CA PHE A 268 70.08 -91.05 -105.85
C PHE A 268 69.30 -91.47 -107.12
N ARG A 269 69.56 -90.77 -108.25
CA ARG A 269 69.13 -91.00 -109.66
C ARG A 269 68.03 -90.04 -110.15
N GLN A 270 68.10 -89.44 -111.34
CA GLN A 270 69.20 -89.38 -112.34
C GLN A 270 68.92 -88.25 -113.36
N LYS A 271 69.98 -87.66 -113.96
CA LYS A 271 69.97 -86.66 -115.07
C LYS A 271 69.41 -85.28 -114.69
N GLU A 272 70.00 -84.15 -115.06
CA GLU A 272 71.21 -83.88 -115.87
C GLU A 272 71.20 -84.48 -117.29
N GLU A 273 70.10 -84.19 -117.99
CA GLU A 273 69.78 -84.21 -119.44
C GLU A 273 68.29 -83.77 -119.42
N ASP A 274 67.83 -82.67 -120.03
CA ASP A 274 68.29 -82.01 -121.25
C ASP A 274 68.42 -80.48 -121.12
N PHE A 275 69.64 -79.94 -121.18
CA PHE A 275 69.89 -78.55 -121.62
C PHE A 275 71.19 -78.43 -122.44
N GLU A 276 71.49 -79.44 -123.27
CA GLU A 276 72.52 -79.33 -124.29
C GLU A 276 71.95 -78.86 -125.64
N ASN A 277 71.86 -77.53 -125.78
CA ASN A 277 71.97 -76.75 -127.01
C ASN A 277 71.52 -77.37 -128.36
N GLN A 278 70.32 -76.99 -128.85
CA GLN A 278 69.97 -76.76 -130.28
C GLN A 278 68.46 -76.40 -130.43
N ILE A 279 67.98 -75.63 -131.41
CA ILE A 279 68.56 -74.56 -132.24
C ILE A 279 67.39 -73.71 -132.82
N LEU A 280 67.58 -72.40 -133.05
CA LEU A 280 66.75 -71.44 -133.86
C LEU A 280 65.19 -71.53 -133.74
N GLN A 281 64.44 -70.46 -133.44
CA GLN A 281 64.24 -69.23 -134.24
C GLN A 281 63.68 -68.12 -133.31
N LEU A 282 64.24 -66.91 -133.24
CA LEU A 282 64.10 -65.73 -134.13
C LEU A 282 62.79 -64.93 -134.00
N GLN A 283 62.93 -63.58 -133.98
CA GLN A 283 61.88 -62.52 -134.07
C GLN A 283 60.98 -62.32 -132.81
N SER A 284 60.59 -61.08 -132.40
CA SER A 284 61.04 -59.72 -132.78
C SER A 284 60.61 -58.61 -131.80
N LYS A 285 61.45 -57.56 -131.63
CA LYS A 285 61.20 -56.08 -131.62
C LYS A 285 59.75 -55.56 -131.31
N LEU A 286 59.48 -54.43 -130.62
CA LEU A 286 60.26 -53.19 -130.35
C LEU A 286 59.56 -52.24 -129.31
N ARG A 287 60.31 -51.30 -128.68
CA ARG A 287 59.94 -49.90 -128.24
C ARG A 287 58.77 -49.65 -127.23
N ILE A 288 58.72 -48.67 -126.29
CA ILE A 288 59.35 -47.32 -126.02
C ILE A 288 58.84 -46.20 -126.96
N SER A 289 58.35 -45.01 -126.56
CA SER A 289 57.89 -44.39 -125.28
C SER A 289 57.04 -43.13 -125.60
N ASP A 290 56.75 -42.34 -124.57
CA ASP A 290 56.08 -41.04 -124.38
C ASP A 290 56.22 -39.87 -125.41
N GLU A 291 55.61 -38.74 -125.04
CA GLU A 291 55.88 -37.32 -125.41
C GLU A 291 55.19 -36.64 -126.64
N ASP A 292 54.07 -35.97 -126.33
CA ASP A 292 53.92 -34.49 -126.25
C ASP A 292 53.73 -33.55 -127.50
N LEU A 293 53.11 -32.40 -127.19
CA LEU A 293 53.17 -31.05 -127.77
C LEU A 293 52.57 -30.63 -129.16
N HIS A 294 51.71 -29.59 -129.07
CA HIS A 294 51.68 -28.35 -129.88
C HIS A 294 51.00 -28.23 -131.28
N ASN A 295 49.88 -27.47 -131.29
CA ASN A 295 49.62 -26.22 -132.05
C ASN A 295 49.72 -26.09 -133.60
N ARG A 296 48.65 -25.49 -134.17
CA ARG A 296 48.63 -24.43 -135.24
C ARG A 296 49.05 -24.82 -136.68
N ILE A 297 48.58 -24.17 -137.76
CA ILE A 297 47.40 -23.31 -138.10
C ILE A 297 47.40 -23.07 -139.64
N ILE A 298 46.28 -22.65 -140.27
CA ILE A 298 46.24 -22.08 -141.66
C ILE A 298 46.48 -23.11 -142.82
N GLU A 299 45.99 -23.00 -144.08
CA GLU A 299 45.21 -21.96 -144.80
C GLU A 299 44.24 -22.57 -145.87
N ASN A 300 43.70 -21.69 -146.74
CA ASN A 300 42.81 -21.83 -147.91
C ASN A 300 43.23 -22.89 -149.00
N GLU A 301 42.53 -23.15 -150.13
CA GLU A 301 41.53 -22.36 -150.89
C GLU A 301 40.69 -23.21 -151.89
N GLU A 302 39.71 -22.57 -152.55
CA GLU A 302 39.03 -22.98 -153.82
C GLU A 302 38.25 -24.32 -153.87
N LEU A 303 37.50 -24.64 -154.93
CA LEU A 303 36.35 -24.01 -155.60
C LEU A 303 35.94 -24.99 -156.75
N LEU A 304 34.63 -25.21 -156.91
CA LEU A 304 33.93 -25.33 -158.21
C LEU A 304 34.00 -26.63 -159.09
N GLN A 305 32.79 -27.07 -159.47
CA GLN A 305 32.34 -27.59 -160.79
C GLN A 305 32.35 -29.10 -161.16
N ILE A 306 31.38 -29.42 -162.05
CA ILE A 306 31.29 -30.58 -162.99
C ILE A 306 30.93 -31.94 -162.31
N SER A 307 30.05 -32.83 -162.83
CA SER A 307 29.49 -32.99 -164.20
C SER A 307 28.03 -33.49 -164.29
N LYS A 308 27.20 -32.74 -165.05
CA LYS A 308 26.30 -33.13 -166.18
C LYS A 308 25.44 -34.42 -166.15
N LYS A 309 24.13 -34.21 -166.45
CA LYS A 309 23.23 -34.91 -167.42
C LYS A 309 21.81 -34.26 -167.33
N LEU A 310 20.83 -34.35 -168.25
CA LEU A 310 20.73 -34.62 -169.72
C LEU A 310 19.21 -34.50 -170.08
N ASP A 311 18.66 -33.98 -171.19
CA ASP A 311 18.92 -32.92 -172.20
C ASP A 311 17.53 -32.57 -172.85
N ALA A 312 17.46 -31.75 -173.93
CA ALA A 312 16.26 -31.42 -174.77
C ALA A 312 15.16 -30.54 -174.09
N MET A 313 14.25 -29.76 -174.73
CA MET A 313 13.91 -29.29 -176.12
C MET A 313 12.84 -28.14 -175.96
N ASN A 314 12.42 -27.25 -176.88
CA ASN A 314 12.88 -26.71 -178.19
C ASN A 314 12.00 -25.46 -178.58
N ASN A 315 12.32 -24.81 -179.72
CA ASN A 315 11.67 -23.65 -180.38
C ASN A 315 10.23 -23.83 -180.93
N GLN A 316 9.46 -22.74 -181.13
CA GLN A 316 9.14 -22.19 -182.49
C GLN A 316 8.22 -20.92 -182.53
N ASN A 317 8.43 -20.11 -183.60
CA ASN A 317 7.56 -19.17 -184.35
C ASN A 317 6.74 -18.08 -183.61
N GLU A 318 6.62 -16.82 -184.04
CA GLU A 318 6.58 -16.15 -185.38
C GLU A 318 5.19 -16.07 -186.05
N SER A 319 4.40 -15.04 -185.71
CA SER A 319 3.50 -14.28 -186.62
C SER A 319 2.67 -13.24 -185.83
N LYS A 320 2.89 -11.93 -186.09
CA LYS A 320 1.98 -10.77 -185.87
C LYS A 320 2.78 -9.45 -185.90
N LEU A 321 2.78 -8.72 -187.02
CA LEU A 321 3.55 -7.48 -187.20
C LEU A 321 2.74 -6.36 -187.90
N LYS A 322 1.54 -6.03 -187.40
CA LYS A 322 0.70 -4.93 -187.97
C LYS A 322 -0.09 -4.05 -186.97
N GLU A 323 0.13 -4.14 -185.65
CA GLU A 323 -0.69 -3.42 -184.64
C GLU A 323 0.07 -2.41 -183.75
N VAL A 324 1.33 -2.07 -184.08
CA VAL A 324 2.25 -1.34 -183.17
C VAL A 324 2.02 0.19 -183.10
N GLN A 325 1.06 0.77 -183.84
CA GLN A 325 0.92 2.23 -183.97
C GLN A 325 -0.26 2.91 -183.25
N GLN A 326 -1.07 2.19 -182.47
CA GLN A 326 -2.25 2.78 -181.78
C GLN A 326 -2.07 3.03 -180.26
N ILE A 327 -1.21 2.27 -179.57
CA ILE A 327 -1.19 2.18 -178.09
C ILE A 327 -0.56 3.40 -177.38
N SER A 328 0.23 4.22 -178.10
CA SER A 328 1.12 5.23 -177.51
C SER A 328 0.44 6.43 -176.81
N LYS A 329 -0.89 6.53 -176.76
CA LYS A 329 -1.62 7.71 -176.24
C LYS A 329 -2.39 7.51 -174.93
N GLU A 330 -2.53 6.28 -174.44
CA GLU A 330 -3.26 6.02 -173.19
C GLU A 330 -2.35 5.94 -171.95
N GLN A 331 -1.05 5.69 -172.15
CA GLN A 331 -0.09 5.50 -171.04
C GLN A 331 0.22 6.78 -170.25
N GLU A 332 0.22 7.96 -170.88
CA GLU A 332 0.60 9.23 -170.20
C GLU A 332 -0.40 9.65 -169.12
N LYS A 333 -1.70 9.32 -169.25
CA LYS A 333 -2.71 9.70 -168.24
C LYS A 333 -2.53 8.97 -166.89
N LEU A 334 -2.09 7.72 -166.92
CA LEU A 334 -2.00 6.88 -165.72
C LEU A 334 -0.82 7.26 -164.82
N ILE A 335 0.23 7.84 -165.40
CA ILE A 335 1.45 8.23 -164.68
C ILE A 335 1.17 9.36 -163.68
N THR A 336 0.34 10.34 -164.05
CA THR A 336 0.06 11.53 -163.22
C THR A 336 -0.73 11.20 -161.95
N GLU A 337 -1.70 10.28 -162.01
CA GLU A 337 -2.45 9.85 -160.81
C GLU A 337 -1.58 9.09 -159.80
N LEU A 338 -0.60 8.32 -160.30
CA LEU A 338 0.34 7.58 -159.44
C LEU A 338 1.30 8.52 -158.71
N GLN A 339 1.71 9.64 -159.33
CA GLN A 339 2.61 10.62 -158.70
C GLN A 339 1.98 11.29 -157.46
N LEU A 340 0.69 11.64 -157.51
CA LEU A 340 -0.03 12.21 -156.37
C LEU A 340 -0.10 11.22 -155.19
N LYS A 341 -0.48 9.96 -155.42
CA LYS A 341 -0.54 8.92 -154.37
C LYS A 341 0.82 8.69 -153.70
N VAL A 342 1.93 8.79 -154.43
CA VAL A 342 3.29 8.68 -153.87
C VAL A 342 3.64 9.88 -152.98
N GLN A 343 3.04 11.05 -153.18
CA GLN A 343 3.25 12.23 -152.36
C GLN A 343 2.51 12.14 -151.01
N ASP A 344 1.24 11.70 -151.03
CA ASP A 344 0.45 11.47 -149.80
C ASP A 344 1.11 10.40 -148.90
N LEU A 345 1.52 9.27 -149.48
CA LEU A 345 2.17 8.19 -148.74
C LEU A 345 3.47 8.64 -148.04
N LYS A 346 4.21 9.58 -148.62
CA LYS A 346 5.40 10.18 -147.99
C LYS A 346 5.06 11.08 -146.81
N ALA A 347 3.92 11.79 -146.85
CA ALA A 347 3.45 12.60 -145.72
C ALA A 347 3.03 11.69 -144.54
N SER A 348 2.24 10.65 -144.81
CA SER A 348 1.83 9.66 -143.80
C SER A 348 3.02 8.96 -143.15
N LEU A 349 4.03 8.55 -143.94
CA LEU A 349 5.24 7.90 -143.42
C LEU A 349 6.03 8.80 -142.45
N LYS A 350 6.09 10.11 -142.72
CA LYS A 350 6.79 11.06 -141.83
C LYS A 350 6.06 11.22 -140.50
N ILE A 351 4.73 11.33 -140.52
CA ILE A 351 3.92 11.41 -139.30
C ILE A 351 4.13 10.16 -138.44
N GLU A 352 4.17 8.98 -139.06
CA GLU A 352 4.36 7.72 -138.31
C GLU A 352 5.77 7.57 -137.72
N GLN A 353 6.79 8.11 -138.39
CA GLN A 353 8.15 8.21 -137.83
C GLN A 353 8.22 9.16 -136.63
N GLU A 354 7.51 10.29 -136.68
CA GLU A 354 7.42 11.26 -135.57
C GLU A 354 6.63 10.67 -134.38
N ASN A 355 5.52 9.96 -134.64
CA ASN A 355 4.78 9.19 -133.63
C ASN A 355 5.69 8.15 -132.97
N SER A 356 6.39 7.32 -133.76
CA SER A 356 7.27 6.26 -133.26
C SER A 356 8.39 6.80 -132.36
N HIS A 357 9.00 7.93 -132.73
CA HIS A 357 9.99 8.61 -131.89
C HIS A 357 9.39 9.10 -130.57
N ARG A 358 8.21 9.72 -130.61
CA ARG A 358 7.51 10.19 -129.41
C ARG A 358 7.15 9.05 -128.47
N THR A 359 6.54 7.97 -128.97
CA THR A 359 6.20 6.79 -128.16
C THR A 359 7.44 6.15 -127.53
N LYS A 360 8.58 6.16 -128.23
CA LYS A 360 9.86 5.73 -127.65
C LYS A 360 10.28 6.63 -126.47
N GLN A 361 10.21 7.96 -126.61
CA GLN A 361 10.54 8.88 -125.53
C GLN A 361 9.61 8.74 -124.32
N GLU A 362 8.31 8.56 -124.54
CA GLU A 362 7.32 8.32 -123.48
C GLU A 362 7.61 7.01 -122.73
N ARG A 363 7.92 5.93 -123.45
CA ARG A 363 8.36 4.65 -122.85
C ARG A 363 9.68 4.77 -122.08
N ASP A 364 10.69 5.43 -122.67
CA ASP A 364 12.01 5.60 -122.07
C ASP A 364 11.99 6.57 -120.86
N GLN A 365 10.87 7.28 -120.64
CA GLN A 365 10.57 8.00 -119.40
C GLN A 365 9.84 7.09 -118.39
N PHE A 366 8.79 6.38 -118.79
CA PHE A 366 8.08 5.42 -117.91
C PHE A 366 9.03 4.38 -117.28
N GLU A 367 10.05 3.93 -118.01
CA GLU A 367 11.07 3.02 -117.47
C GLU A 367 11.87 3.64 -116.31
N LYS A 368 12.19 4.94 -116.37
CA LYS A 368 12.87 5.65 -115.27
C LYS A 368 11.94 5.87 -114.09
N ASP A 369 10.70 6.26 -114.36
CA ASP A 369 9.70 6.50 -113.33
C ASP A 369 9.40 5.18 -112.56
N TYR A 370 9.38 4.05 -113.28
CA TYR A 370 9.28 2.72 -112.70
C TYR A 370 10.51 2.35 -111.85
N GLN A 371 11.73 2.56 -112.36
CA GLN A 371 12.96 2.29 -111.60
C GLN A 371 13.10 3.17 -110.34
N GLN A 372 12.66 4.43 -110.40
CA GLN A 372 12.60 5.31 -109.23
C GLN A 372 11.59 4.79 -108.21
N ALA A 373 10.36 4.49 -108.62
CA ALA A 373 9.33 3.95 -107.73
C ALA A 373 9.75 2.63 -107.08
N GLN A 374 10.48 1.77 -107.81
CA GLN A 374 11.05 0.53 -107.28
C GLN A 374 12.09 0.80 -106.18
N SER A 375 12.98 1.79 -106.37
CA SER A 375 13.95 2.20 -105.35
C SER A 375 13.29 2.82 -104.11
N GLU A 376 12.23 3.62 -104.28
CA GLU A 376 11.46 4.20 -103.18
C GLU A 376 10.74 3.12 -102.36
N ILE A 377 10.21 2.08 -103.02
CA ILE A 377 9.62 0.90 -102.36
C ILE A 377 10.68 0.14 -101.56
N ASP A 378 11.87 -0.09 -102.10
CA ASP A 378 12.94 -0.84 -101.41
C ASP A 378 13.46 -0.12 -100.16
N ASP A 379 13.65 1.22 -100.22
CA ASP A 379 14.00 2.01 -99.03
C ASP A 379 12.84 2.08 -98.01
N LEU A 380 11.58 2.16 -98.43
CA LEU A 380 10.43 2.05 -97.52
C LEU A 380 10.36 0.68 -96.82
N MET A 381 10.60 -0.41 -97.55
CA MET A 381 10.65 -1.77 -97.01
C MET A 381 11.78 -1.93 -95.98
N LYS A 382 12.95 -1.36 -96.26
CA LYS A 382 14.12 -1.34 -95.37
C LYS A 382 13.93 -0.49 -94.11
N ASN A 383 13.28 0.66 -94.22
CA ASN A 383 12.91 1.46 -93.05
C ASN A 383 11.81 0.76 -92.21
N SER A 384 10.87 0.08 -92.87
CA SER A 384 9.83 -0.72 -92.21
C SER A 384 10.40 -1.90 -91.42
N SER A 385 11.34 -2.66 -91.99
CA SER A 385 11.99 -3.78 -91.28
C SER A 385 12.82 -3.30 -90.08
N GLN A 386 13.61 -2.24 -90.22
CA GLN A 386 14.35 -1.65 -89.10
C GLN A 386 13.44 -1.18 -87.96
N SER A 387 12.29 -0.57 -88.30
CA SER A 387 11.28 -0.17 -87.30
C SER A 387 10.64 -1.39 -86.60
N SER A 388 10.34 -2.45 -87.36
CA SER A 388 9.84 -3.72 -86.85
C SER A 388 10.84 -4.40 -85.89
N ASP A 389 12.12 -4.42 -86.23
CA ASP A 389 13.17 -4.99 -85.39
C ASP A 389 13.37 -4.20 -84.09
N MET A 390 13.35 -2.87 -84.15
CA MET A 390 13.39 -1.99 -82.97
C MET A 390 12.19 -2.22 -82.03
N LEU A 391 10.99 -2.37 -82.60
CA LEU A 391 9.78 -2.71 -81.82
C LEU A 391 9.86 -4.13 -81.22
N SER A 392 10.36 -5.10 -81.98
CA SER A 392 10.60 -6.49 -81.54
C SER A 392 11.59 -6.56 -80.38
N GLN A 393 12.67 -5.77 -80.44
CA GLN A 393 13.61 -5.62 -79.32
C GLN A 393 12.95 -4.96 -78.11
N ARG A 394 12.18 -3.88 -78.32
CA ARG A 394 11.51 -3.16 -77.22
C ARG A 394 10.45 -4.02 -76.51
N VAL A 395 9.77 -4.90 -77.23
CA VAL A 395 8.87 -5.90 -76.62
C VAL A 395 9.63 -6.86 -75.72
N LYS A 396 10.78 -7.40 -76.17
CA LYS A 396 11.63 -8.31 -75.37
C LYS A 396 12.13 -7.64 -74.08
N GLU A 397 12.52 -6.36 -74.15
CA GLU A 397 12.89 -5.57 -72.97
C GLU A 397 11.73 -5.47 -71.96
N MET A 398 10.53 -5.10 -72.41
CA MET A 398 9.35 -5.03 -71.56
C MET A 398 8.94 -6.40 -70.98
N GLU A 399 9.15 -7.50 -71.70
CA GLU A 399 8.92 -8.85 -71.16
C GLU A 399 9.92 -9.26 -70.08
N ILE A 400 11.19 -8.81 -70.17
CA ILE A 400 12.19 -9.00 -69.11
C ILE A 400 11.81 -8.18 -67.87
N GLU A 401 11.44 -6.91 -68.05
CA GLU A 401 10.99 -6.04 -66.96
C GLU A 401 9.72 -6.58 -66.28
N LYS A 402 8.73 -7.04 -67.06
CA LYS A 402 7.53 -7.72 -66.57
C LYS A 402 7.84 -8.97 -65.74
N LYS A 403 8.83 -9.78 -66.14
CA LYS A 403 9.29 -10.95 -65.37
C LYS A 403 9.98 -10.54 -64.06
N ALA A 404 10.82 -9.51 -64.09
CA ALA A 404 11.48 -8.98 -62.89
C ALA A 404 10.48 -8.38 -61.89
N LEU A 405 9.50 -7.61 -62.38
CA LEU A 405 8.41 -7.07 -61.55
C LEU A 405 7.55 -8.18 -60.95
N LYS A 406 7.20 -9.23 -61.72
CA LYS A 406 6.45 -10.37 -61.18
C LYS A 406 7.25 -11.09 -60.08
N ALA A 407 8.52 -11.40 -60.30
CA ALA A 407 9.35 -12.04 -59.27
C ALA A 407 9.43 -11.22 -57.97
N LYS A 408 9.40 -9.88 -58.09
CA LYS A 408 9.37 -8.97 -56.94
C LYS A 408 8.01 -8.92 -56.24
N ILE A 409 6.89 -9.09 -56.96
CA ILE A 409 5.55 -9.29 -56.37
C ILE A 409 5.51 -10.63 -55.63
N ASP A 410 5.92 -11.71 -56.27
CA ASP A 410 5.93 -13.06 -55.68
C ASP A 410 6.81 -13.12 -54.41
N GLN A 411 7.90 -12.34 -54.36
CA GLN A 411 8.70 -12.13 -53.14
C GLN A 411 7.93 -11.37 -52.06
N LEU A 412 7.32 -10.23 -52.41
CA LEU A 412 6.59 -9.37 -51.45
C LEU A 412 5.40 -10.10 -50.83
N ASP A 413 4.66 -10.90 -51.61
CA ASP A 413 3.60 -11.78 -51.09
C ASP A 413 4.18 -12.78 -50.08
N GLY A 414 5.32 -13.41 -50.40
CA GLY A 414 6.03 -14.31 -49.49
C GLY A 414 6.46 -13.66 -48.16
N ASP A 415 6.87 -12.40 -48.18
CA ASP A 415 7.21 -11.64 -46.97
C ASP A 415 5.95 -11.17 -46.21
N VAL A 416 4.86 -10.84 -46.90
CA VAL A 416 3.53 -10.58 -46.29
C VAL A 416 2.97 -11.83 -45.59
N TYR A 417 3.16 -13.03 -46.16
CA TYR A 417 2.78 -14.28 -45.48
C TYR A 417 3.58 -14.52 -44.19
N LYS A 418 4.89 -14.21 -44.17
CA LYS A 418 5.71 -14.28 -42.93
C LYS A 418 5.21 -13.27 -41.89
N LEU A 419 5.07 -12.00 -42.26
CA LEU A 419 4.64 -10.94 -41.34
C LEU A 419 3.26 -11.21 -40.72
N ASN A 420 2.33 -11.80 -41.47
CA ASN A 420 1.03 -12.21 -40.94
C ASN A 420 1.13 -13.39 -39.95
N ARG A 421 2.07 -14.33 -40.17
CA ARG A 421 2.36 -15.41 -39.22
C ARG A 421 3.01 -14.87 -37.96
N ASP A 422 4.07 -14.07 -38.09
CA ASP A 422 4.78 -13.47 -36.96
C ASP A 422 3.82 -12.61 -36.10
N LYS A 423 2.92 -11.87 -36.74
CA LYS A 423 1.81 -11.15 -36.09
C LYS A 423 0.88 -12.09 -35.29
N ALA A 424 0.49 -13.24 -35.85
CA ALA A 424 -0.37 -14.20 -35.16
C ALA A 424 0.34 -14.84 -33.95
N ASP A 425 1.62 -15.20 -34.10
CA ASP A 425 2.44 -15.75 -33.02
C ASP A 425 2.66 -14.70 -31.89
N ILE A 426 2.89 -13.42 -32.25
CA ILE A 426 2.96 -12.29 -31.31
C ILE A 426 1.60 -12.05 -30.61
N GLN A 427 0.48 -12.13 -31.33
CA GLN A 427 -0.86 -12.02 -30.71
C GLN A 427 -1.09 -13.16 -29.71
N GLN A 428 -0.76 -14.41 -30.05
CA GLN A 428 -0.90 -15.53 -29.12
C GLN A 428 0.00 -15.38 -27.88
N ALA A 429 1.23 -14.87 -28.04
CA ALA A 429 2.13 -14.58 -26.93
C ALA A 429 1.60 -13.46 -26.02
N ARG A 430 1.06 -12.38 -26.61
CA ARG A 430 0.41 -11.27 -25.90
C ARG A 430 -0.81 -11.74 -25.12
N ASP A 431 -1.66 -12.58 -25.70
CA ASP A 431 -2.91 -13.01 -25.09
C ASP A 431 -2.64 -13.93 -23.88
N LYS A 432 -1.69 -14.87 -24.02
CA LYS A 432 -1.13 -15.65 -22.90
C LYS A 432 -0.54 -14.79 -21.78
N ALA A 433 0.04 -13.63 -22.10
CA ALA A 433 0.56 -12.70 -21.10
C ALA A 433 -0.57 -11.96 -20.36
N TYR A 434 -1.69 -11.64 -21.03
CA TYR A 434 -2.89 -11.12 -20.36
C TYR A 434 -3.51 -12.15 -19.41
N ASP A 435 -3.65 -13.42 -19.83
CA ASP A 435 -4.14 -14.51 -18.96
C ASP A 435 -3.30 -14.65 -17.68
N GLN A 436 -1.97 -14.53 -17.80
CA GLN A 436 -1.06 -14.53 -16.66
C GLN A 436 -1.25 -13.30 -15.77
N VAL A 437 -1.37 -12.10 -16.34
CA VAL A 437 -1.64 -10.86 -15.60
C VAL A 437 -2.94 -10.96 -14.80
N ASP A 438 -4.01 -11.50 -15.38
CA ASP A 438 -5.30 -11.67 -14.67
C ASP A 438 -5.22 -12.76 -13.59
N THR A 439 -4.44 -13.82 -13.83
CA THR A 439 -4.08 -14.80 -12.79
C THR A 439 -3.34 -14.16 -11.61
N TYR A 440 -2.45 -13.20 -11.86
CA TYR A 440 -1.77 -12.44 -10.81
C TYR A 440 -2.68 -11.43 -10.10
N LYS A 441 -3.60 -10.77 -10.81
CA LYS A 441 -4.65 -9.92 -10.20
C LYS A 441 -5.52 -10.72 -9.23
N GLN A 442 -5.94 -11.92 -9.60
CA GLN A 442 -6.73 -12.79 -8.73
C GLN A 442 -5.96 -13.14 -7.45
N LYS A 443 -4.69 -13.58 -7.57
CA LYS A 443 -3.83 -13.87 -6.42
C LYS A 443 -3.62 -12.65 -5.51
N LEU A 444 -3.49 -11.44 -6.08
CA LEU A 444 -3.44 -10.20 -5.31
C LEU A 444 -4.76 -9.90 -4.58
N SER A 445 -5.91 -10.15 -5.22
CA SER A 445 -7.23 -10.01 -4.58
C SER A 445 -7.40 -10.97 -3.40
N ASP A 446 -6.92 -12.21 -3.51
CA ASP A 446 -7.04 -13.21 -2.46
C ASP A 446 -6.06 -12.95 -1.30
N LEU A 447 -4.80 -12.58 -1.60
CA LEU A 447 -3.83 -12.12 -0.58
C LEU A 447 -4.31 -10.86 0.16
N GLN A 448 -5.03 -9.95 -0.51
CA GLN A 448 -5.61 -8.78 0.13
C GLN A 448 -6.70 -9.17 1.15
N LYS A 449 -7.54 -10.18 0.85
CA LYS A 449 -8.55 -10.69 1.79
C LYS A 449 -7.89 -11.33 3.01
N GLU A 450 -6.86 -12.14 2.82
CA GLU A 450 -6.08 -12.72 3.92
C GLU A 450 -5.46 -11.63 4.80
N LEU A 451 -4.84 -10.62 4.18
CA LEU A 451 -4.25 -9.48 4.89
C LEU A 451 -5.29 -8.70 5.73
N ASP A 452 -6.51 -8.51 5.21
CA ASP A 452 -7.58 -7.82 5.94
C ASP A 452 -8.16 -8.67 7.06
N GLN A 453 -8.28 -9.99 6.89
CA GLN A 453 -8.61 -10.93 7.99
C GLN A 453 -7.54 -10.92 9.10
N PHE A 454 -6.25 -10.85 8.74
CA PHE A 454 -5.17 -10.72 9.73
C PHE A 454 -5.21 -9.38 10.48
N LYS A 455 -5.60 -8.28 9.82
CA LYS A 455 -5.82 -6.98 10.50
C LYS A 455 -6.96 -7.05 11.50
N GLU A 456 -8.09 -7.64 11.12
CA GLU A 456 -9.26 -7.81 12.00
C GLU A 456 -8.92 -8.69 13.21
N SER A 457 -8.25 -9.83 12.99
CA SER A 457 -7.77 -10.72 14.05
C SER A 457 -6.82 -10.01 15.03
N ASN A 458 -5.86 -9.22 14.51
CA ASN A 458 -4.94 -8.44 15.34
C ASN A 458 -5.66 -7.33 16.13
N SER A 459 -6.66 -6.66 15.53
CA SER A 459 -7.50 -5.67 16.23
C SER A 459 -8.26 -6.31 17.40
N ASN A 460 -8.87 -7.48 17.17
CA ASN A 460 -9.58 -8.24 18.20
C ASN A 460 -8.64 -8.71 19.33
N LEU A 461 -7.42 -9.16 19.00
CA LEU A 461 -6.39 -9.51 19.98
C LEU A 461 -5.91 -8.30 20.79
N GLN A 462 -5.77 -7.12 20.17
CA GLN A 462 -5.43 -5.88 20.88
C GLN A 462 -6.55 -5.46 21.84
N LEU A 463 -7.82 -5.59 21.44
CA LEU A 463 -8.96 -5.32 22.31
C LEU A 463 -9.02 -6.30 23.51
N GLN A 464 -8.80 -7.60 23.29
CA GLN A 464 -8.71 -8.58 24.36
C GLN A 464 -7.55 -8.29 25.32
N LEU A 465 -6.38 -7.90 24.79
CA LEU A 465 -5.22 -7.50 25.61
C LEU A 465 -5.51 -6.24 26.44
N GLN A 466 -6.26 -5.28 25.89
CA GLN A 466 -6.68 -4.08 26.63
C GLN A 466 -7.67 -4.44 27.75
N GLN A 467 -8.65 -5.30 27.48
CA GLN A 467 -9.60 -5.81 28.48
C GLN A 467 -8.89 -6.58 29.60
N GLN A 468 -7.91 -7.43 29.27
CA GLN A 468 -7.11 -8.14 30.28
C GLN A 468 -6.25 -7.19 31.12
N LYS A 469 -5.65 -6.15 30.52
CA LYS A 469 -4.92 -5.10 31.28
C LYS A 469 -5.82 -4.32 32.24
N GLN A 470 -7.05 -4.00 31.83
CA GLN A 470 -8.04 -3.36 32.69
C GLN A 470 -8.45 -4.28 33.85
N SER A 471 -8.73 -5.56 33.56
CA SER A 471 -9.05 -6.58 34.56
C SER A 471 -7.91 -6.76 35.58
N PHE A 472 -6.66 -6.85 35.12
CA PHE A 472 -5.49 -6.95 35.98
C PHE A 472 -5.33 -5.71 36.88
N SER A 473 -5.40 -4.49 36.32
CA SER A 473 -5.33 -3.24 37.10
C SER A 473 -6.49 -3.08 38.10
N GLN A 474 -7.64 -3.72 37.86
CA GLN A 474 -8.70 -3.81 38.86
C GLN A 474 -8.38 -4.83 39.95
N LYS A 475 -7.79 -5.98 39.61
CA LYS A 475 -7.35 -6.98 40.60
C LYS A 475 -6.21 -6.48 41.50
N ASP A 476 -5.29 -5.69 40.96
CA ASP A 476 -4.27 -5.00 41.77
C ASP A 476 -4.93 -4.12 42.86
N LYS A 477 -5.93 -3.32 42.48
CA LYS A 477 -6.66 -2.44 43.42
C LYS A 477 -7.49 -3.20 44.45
N GLU A 478 -8.11 -4.31 44.04
CA GLU A 478 -8.81 -5.22 44.97
C GLU A 478 -7.82 -5.86 45.97
N GLN A 479 -6.63 -6.25 45.51
CA GLN A 479 -5.56 -6.78 46.36
C GLN A 479 -5.00 -5.73 47.34
N ASP A 480 -4.75 -4.50 46.89
CA ASP A 480 -4.33 -3.39 47.74
C ASP A 480 -5.37 -3.04 48.81
N ALA A 481 -6.67 -3.04 48.46
CA ALA A 481 -7.76 -2.83 49.41
C ALA A 481 -7.79 -3.93 50.49
N LEU A 482 -7.72 -5.20 50.08
CA LEU A 482 -7.67 -6.35 51.00
C LEU A 482 -6.42 -6.31 51.90
N TYR A 483 -5.27 -5.84 51.42
CA TYR A 483 -4.09 -5.64 52.26
C TYR A 483 -4.30 -4.53 53.30
N GLN A 484 -5.02 -3.45 52.96
CA GLN A 484 -5.37 -2.41 53.92
C GLN A 484 -6.35 -2.90 54.99
N GLU A 485 -7.38 -3.66 54.61
CA GLU A 485 -8.31 -4.30 55.56
C GLU A 485 -7.58 -5.27 56.50
N LEU A 486 -6.74 -6.15 55.95
CA LEU A 486 -5.96 -7.12 56.73
C LEU A 486 -5.01 -6.41 57.72
N LYS A 487 -4.40 -5.29 57.31
CA LYS A 487 -3.63 -4.42 58.20
C LYS A 487 -4.50 -3.83 59.32
N GLN A 488 -5.67 -3.28 59.01
CA GLN A 488 -6.58 -2.75 60.02
C GLN A 488 -7.01 -3.81 61.05
N PHE A 489 -7.35 -5.03 60.60
CA PHE A 489 -7.66 -6.14 61.50
C PHE A 489 -6.46 -6.54 62.37
N LYS A 490 -5.24 -6.57 61.82
CA LYS A 490 -4.02 -6.82 62.59
C LYS A 490 -3.82 -5.75 63.68
N ASP A 491 -3.96 -4.48 63.33
CA ASP A 491 -3.79 -3.35 64.26
C ASP A 491 -4.88 -3.38 65.37
N GLN A 492 -6.12 -3.78 65.04
CA GLN A 492 -7.20 -4.02 66.00
C GLN A 492 -6.88 -5.20 66.95
N ILE A 493 -6.38 -6.32 66.43
CA ILE A 493 -5.98 -7.49 67.24
C ILE A 493 -4.85 -7.09 68.21
N GLU A 494 -3.86 -6.33 67.77
CA GLU A 494 -2.77 -5.87 68.66
C GLU A 494 -3.30 -4.94 69.78
N GLN A 495 -4.29 -4.09 69.48
CA GLN A 495 -4.97 -3.30 70.52
C GLN A 495 -5.78 -4.16 71.49
N MET A 496 -6.46 -5.21 71.01
CA MET A 496 -7.19 -6.15 71.88
C MET A 496 -6.23 -6.92 72.80
N MET A 497 -5.09 -7.39 72.30
CA MET A 497 -4.05 -8.05 73.12
C MET A 497 -3.48 -7.11 74.21
N LYS A 498 -3.29 -5.83 73.90
CA LYS A 498 -2.85 -4.81 74.88
C LYS A 498 -3.93 -4.50 75.94
N LYS A 499 -5.22 -4.58 75.58
CA LYS A 499 -6.34 -4.49 76.53
C LYS A 499 -6.43 -5.73 77.42
N GLN A 500 -6.38 -6.93 76.84
CA GLN A 500 -6.39 -8.21 77.57
C GLN A 500 -5.27 -8.27 78.62
N THR A 501 -4.02 -8.05 78.20
CA THR A 501 -2.85 -8.06 79.11
C THR A 501 -2.85 -6.93 80.15
N THR A 502 -3.78 -5.97 80.05
CA THR A 502 -4.06 -4.97 81.10
C THR A 502 -5.12 -5.48 82.06
N LEU A 503 -6.26 -5.96 81.56
CA LEU A 503 -7.32 -6.56 82.36
C LEU A 503 -6.83 -7.77 83.18
N GLU A 504 -5.90 -8.57 82.65
CA GLU A 504 -5.26 -9.69 83.36
C GLU A 504 -4.40 -9.21 84.55
N ARG A 505 -3.67 -8.10 84.40
CA ARG A 505 -2.91 -7.48 85.49
C ARG A 505 -3.84 -6.90 86.56
N ASP A 506 -4.89 -6.22 86.14
CA ASP A 506 -5.86 -5.59 87.04
C ASP A 506 -6.66 -6.65 87.81
N LEU A 507 -7.05 -7.74 87.14
CA LEU A 507 -7.67 -8.92 87.77
C LEU A 507 -6.73 -9.54 88.81
N GLN A 508 -5.45 -9.74 88.49
CA GLN A 508 -4.48 -10.30 89.45
C GLN A 508 -4.22 -9.35 90.64
N ALA A 509 -4.23 -8.03 90.42
CA ALA A 509 -4.13 -7.04 91.49
C ALA A 509 -5.36 -7.09 92.41
N ASN A 510 -6.57 -7.14 91.83
CA ASN A 510 -7.83 -7.25 92.56
C ASN A 510 -7.95 -8.58 93.33
N GLN A 511 -7.47 -9.70 92.78
CA GLN A 511 -7.37 -10.99 93.49
C GLN A 511 -6.47 -10.86 94.73
N LYS A 512 -5.25 -10.32 94.59
CA LYS A 512 -4.32 -10.07 95.71
C LYS A 512 -4.90 -9.10 96.75
N GLN A 513 -5.75 -8.15 96.33
CA GLN A 513 -6.47 -7.26 97.26
C GLN A 513 -7.59 -8.00 98.00
N ALA A 514 -8.36 -8.85 97.32
CA ALA A 514 -9.38 -9.68 97.94
C ALA A 514 -8.80 -10.67 98.97
N GLU A 515 -7.68 -11.33 98.64
CA GLU A 515 -6.93 -12.20 99.58
C GLU A 515 -6.53 -11.44 100.86
N ARG A 516 -5.98 -10.22 100.71
CA ARG A 516 -5.64 -9.35 101.86
C ARG A 516 -6.88 -8.98 102.67
N LEU A 517 -7.99 -8.65 102.03
CA LEU A 517 -9.25 -8.33 102.70
C LEU A 517 -9.83 -9.54 103.46
N VAL A 518 -9.69 -10.76 102.94
CA VAL A 518 -10.06 -11.99 103.66
C VAL A 518 -9.19 -12.19 104.91
N ILE A 519 -7.88 -11.93 104.82
CA ILE A 519 -6.97 -11.99 105.98
C ILE A 519 -7.35 -10.93 107.04
N VAL A 520 -7.64 -9.69 106.62
CA VAL A 520 -8.08 -8.62 107.53
C VAL A 520 -9.43 -8.93 108.17
N LYS A 521 -10.42 -9.37 107.38
CA LYS A 521 -11.74 -9.82 107.85
C LYS A 521 -11.61 -10.92 108.89
N LYS A 522 -10.77 -11.94 108.63
CA LYS A 522 -10.49 -12.99 109.61
C LYS A 522 -9.83 -12.41 110.87
N GLY A 523 -8.82 -11.57 110.75
CA GLY A 523 -8.14 -10.96 111.90
C GLY A 523 -9.08 -10.15 112.81
N ILE A 524 -10.01 -9.41 112.21
CA ILE A 524 -11.04 -8.66 112.95
C ILE A 524 -12.04 -9.63 113.60
N MET A 525 -12.53 -10.65 112.89
CA MET A 525 -13.45 -11.65 113.46
C MET A 525 -12.81 -12.47 114.59
N ASP A 526 -11.53 -12.85 114.47
CA ASP A 526 -10.76 -13.51 115.52
C ASP A 526 -10.55 -12.60 116.75
N ALA A 527 -10.42 -11.28 116.55
CA ALA A 527 -10.37 -10.30 117.64
C ALA A 527 -11.74 -10.12 118.31
N ILE A 528 -12.82 -10.01 117.54
CA ILE A 528 -14.20 -9.94 118.04
C ILE A 528 -14.55 -11.20 118.85
N ALA A 529 -14.17 -12.39 118.38
CA ALA A 529 -14.38 -13.64 119.12
C ALA A 529 -13.63 -13.66 120.47
N LYS A 530 -12.40 -13.13 120.52
CA LYS A 530 -11.64 -12.96 121.78
C LYS A 530 -12.32 -11.96 122.71
N MET A 531 -12.71 -10.79 122.21
CA MET A 531 -13.41 -9.77 122.99
C MET A 531 -14.75 -10.29 123.52
N LYS A 532 -15.52 -11.03 122.70
CA LYS A 532 -16.77 -11.68 123.14
C LYS A 532 -16.53 -12.66 124.29
N LYS A 533 -15.49 -13.51 124.21
CA LYS A 533 -15.15 -14.43 125.31
C LYS A 533 -14.73 -13.68 126.59
N SER A 534 -14.01 -12.56 126.47
CA SER A 534 -13.72 -11.68 127.61
C SER A 534 -15.00 -11.04 128.16
N PHE A 535 -15.95 -10.68 127.29
CA PHE A 535 -17.21 -10.05 127.68
C PHE A 535 -18.16 -11.04 128.35
N GLU A 536 -18.21 -12.30 127.93
CA GLU A 536 -18.97 -13.38 128.61
C GLU A 536 -18.52 -13.57 130.08
N SER A 537 -17.23 -13.39 130.36
CA SER A 537 -16.70 -13.36 131.74
C SER A 537 -17.11 -12.12 132.52
N ILE A 538 -17.23 -10.96 131.85
CA ILE A 538 -17.63 -9.69 132.48
C ILE A 538 -19.15 -9.64 132.69
N ASP A 539 -19.95 -10.13 131.74
CA ASP A 539 -21.38 -10.36 131.87
C ASP A 539 -21.68 -11.17 133.14
N THR A 540 -20.98 -12.30 133.32
CA THR A 540 -21.12 -13.17 134.51
C THR A 540 -20.72 -12.44 135.81
N THR A 541 -19.67 -11.62 135.77
CA THR A 541 -19.21 -10.83 136.93
C THR A 541 -20.15 -9.66 137.27
N LEU A 542 -20.90 -9.18 136.27
CA LEU A 542 -21.89 -8.12 136.37
C LEU A 542 -23.33 -8.64 136.31
N SER A 543 -23.56 -9.93 136.60
CA SER A 543 -24.90 -10.50 136.79
C SER A 543 -25.43 -10.23 138.20
N CYS A 544 -26.74 -10.06 138.30
CA CYS A 544 -27.44 -10.05 139.58
C CYS A 544 -27.40 -11.47 140.18
N LEU A 545 -26.90 -11.62 141.41
CA LEU A 545 -26.82 -12.94 142.08
C LEU A 545 -28.15 -13.66 142.31
N SER A 546 -29.29 -12.99 142.06
CA SER A 546 -30.63 -13.50 142.36
C SER A 546 -31.45 -13.86 141.12
N CYS A 547 -31.41 -13.05 140.05
CA CYS A 547 -32.05 -13.41 138.77
C CYS A 547 -31.08 -13.89 137.68
N LEU A 548 -29.76 -13.80 137.91
CA LEU A 548 -28.67 -14.10 136.96
C LEU A 548 -28.65 -13.24 135.68
N GLU A 549 -29.65 -12.38 135.46
CA GLU A 549 -29.66 -11.31 134.45
C GLU A 549 -28.56 -10.26 134.75
N PHE A 550 -28.08 -9.57 133.72
CA PHE A 550 -27.12 -8.47 133.86
C PHE A 550 -27.64 -7.35 134.78
N LEU A 551 -26.76 -6.78 135.61
CA LEU A 551 -27.09 -5.77 136.62
C LEU A 551 -27.63 -4.47 135.99
N ASN A 552 -28.94 -4.28 136.12
CA ASN A 552 -29.60 -2.99 135.94
C ASN A 552 -29.91 -2.37 137.30
N ASP A 553 -29.55 -1.08 137.49
CA ASP A 553 -29.61 -0.36 138.77
C ASP A 553 -29.06 -1.19 139.97
N PRO A 554 -27.73 -1.38 140.05
CA PRO A 554 -27.09 -2.23 141.06
C PRO A 554 -27.13 -1.63 142.47
N LEU A 555 -27.76 -2.37 143.38
CA LEU A 555 -27.72 -2.17 144.83
C LEU A 555 -26.70 -3.12 145.45
N THR A 556 -25.75 -2.57 146.21
CA THR A 556 -24.70 -3.33 146.90
C THR A 556 -25.10 -3.66 148.33
N LEU A 557 -24.93 -4.93 148.69
CA LEU A 557 -25.16 -5.54 150.00
C LEU A 557 -23.98 -5.27 150.95
N VAL A 558 -24.15 -5.45 152.27
CA VAL A 558 -23.04 -5.22 153.23
C VAL A 558 -21.87 -6.19 153.08
N CYS A 559 -22.08 -7.31 152.38
CA CYS A 559 -21.04 -8.27 151.99
C CYS A 559 -20.29 -7.90 150.69
N GLY A 560 -20.59 -6.75 150.06
CA GLY A 560 -19.94 -6.28 148.83
C GLY A 560 -20.56 -6.80 147.53
N HIS A 561 -21.30 -7.90 147.56
CA HIS A 561 -22.05 -8.41 146.42
C HIS A 561 -23.21 -7.49 146.04
N SER A 562 -23.65 -7.52 144.78
CA SER A 562 -24.70 -6.64 144.26
C SER A 562 -25.85 -7.39 143.60
N ILE A 563 -27.05 -6.81 143.70
CA ILE A 563 -28.27 -7.27 143.03
C ILE A 563 -28.91 -6.12 142.26
N CYS A 564 -29.75 -6.42 141.27
CA CYS A 564 -30.50 -5.40 140.55
C CYS A 564 -31.68 -4.87 141.41
N GLN A 565 -32.08 -3.61 141.18
CA GLN A 565 -33.23 -2.97 141.83
C GLN A 565 -34.53 -3.81 141.69
N LYS A 566 -34.68 -4.54 140.58
CA LYS A 566 -35.79 -5.47 140.30
C LYS A 566 -35.85 -6.62 141.32
N CYS A 567 -34.72 -7.30 141.57
CA CYS A 567 -34.65 -8.37 142.57
C CYS A 567 -34.85 -7.82 143.98
N PHE A 568 -34.25 -6.68 144.31
CA PHE A 568 -34.47 -6.03 145.61
C PHE A 568 -35.95 -5.77 145.87
N ASN A 569 -36.65 -5.16 144.91
CA ASN A 569 -38.09 -4.88 144.98
C ASN A 569 -38.98 -6.14 145.00
N THR A 570 -38.42 -7.33 144.72
CA THR A 570 -39.13 -8.62 144.69
C THR A 570 -38.91 -9.43 145.97
N HIS A 571 -37.70 -9.39 146.53
CA HIS A 571 -37.31 -10.20 147.69
C HIS A 571 -37.31 -9.41 149.02
N SER A 572 -37.60 -8.11 148.98
CA SER A 572 -37.72 -7.25 150.16
C SER A 572 -38.81 -6.20 149.97
N ASP A 573 -39.32 -5.63 151.06
CA ASP A 573 -40.27 -4.49 151.01
C ASP A 573 -39.48 -3.17 150.89
N PRO A 574 -39.56 -2.44 149.76
CA PRO A 574 -38.82 -1.19 149.57
C PRO A 574 -39.26 -0.07 150.52
N LYS A 575 -40.45 -0.19 151.14
CA LYS A 575 -40.97 0.82 152.09
C LYS A 575 -40.49 0.58 153.52
N SER A 576 -40.02 -0.63 153.85
CA SER A 576 -39.53 -0.98 155.18
C SER A 576 -38.00 -0.87 155.28
N LYS A 577 -37.53 0.04 156.15
CA LYS A 577 -36.09 0.30 156.38
C LYS A 577 -35.34 -0.82 157.11
N ASP A 578 -36.09 -1.69 157.81
CA ASP A 578 -35.56 -2.82 158.58
C ASP A 578 -35.95 -4.19 157.98
N SER A 579 -36.62 -4.21 156.82
CA SER A 579 -36.70 -5.43 156.02
C SER A 579 -35.30 -5.84 155.54
N LEU A 580 -35.17 -7.12 155.21
CA LEU A 580 -33.91 -7.80 154.98
C LEU A 580 -33.80 -8.22 153.51
N VAL A 581 -32.58 -8.19 152.99
CA VAL A 581 -32.18 -8.76 151.71
C VAL A 581 -31.10 -9.80 152.00
N PHE A 582 -31.27 -11.01 151.48
CA PHE A 582 -30.32 -12.10 151.69
C PHE A 582 -29.31 -12.17 150.55
N CYS A 583 -28.02 -12.23 150.85
CA CYS A 583 -27.00 -12.53 149.86
C CYS A 583 -27.01 -14.02 149.53
N GLU A 584 -27.42 -14.40 148.31
CA GLU A 584 -27.56 -15.80 147.93
C GLU A 584 -26.23 -16.57 147.92
N GLU A 585 -25.10 -15.92 147.71
CA GLU A 585 -23.76 -16.54 147.82
C GLU A 585 -23.27 -16.55 149.27
N CYS A 586 -23.06 -15.38 149.90
CA CYS A 586 -22.47 -15.30 151.25
C CYS A 586 -23.38 -15.76 152.39
N LYS A 587 -24.68 -15.92 152.15
CA LYS A 587 -25.72 -16.16 153.18
C LYS A 587 -25.79 -15.08 154.28
N ILE A 588 -25.32 -13.86 153.95
CA ILE A 588 -25.32 -12.69 154.84
C ILE A 588 -26.56 -11.83 154.57
N GLU A 589 -27.24 -11.43 155.64
CA GLU A 589 -28.37 -10.51 155.60
C GLU A 589 -27.93 -9.04 155.50
N THR A 590 -28.60 -8.26 154.65
CA THR A 590 -28.49 -6.80 154.58
C THR A 590 -29.82 -6.16 154.91
N LYS A 591 -29.87 -5.31 155.94
CA LYS A 591 -31.04 -4.45 156.19
C LYS A 591 -31.15 -3.35 155.14
N ASN A 592 -32.36 -3.01 154.72
CA ASN A 592 -32.59 -2.05 153.63
C ASN A 592 -31.91 -0.69 153.83
N LYS A 593 -31.87 -0.19 155.08
CA LYS A 593 -31.13 1.04 155.44
C LYS A 593 -29.61 0.99 155.27
N ASN A 594 -29.03 -0.19 155.06
CA ASN A 594 -27.60 -0.42 154.84
C ASN A 594 -27.26 -0.71 153.36
N LEU A 595 -28.25 -0.90 152.48
CA LEU A 595 -28.05 -0.99 151.04
C LEU A 595 -27.44 0.32 150.52
N ARG A 596 -26.61 0.23 149.48
CA ARG A 596 -26.12 1.42 148.76
C ARG A 596 -26.21 1.24 147.25
N GLU A 597 -26.76 2.23 146.57
CA GLU A 597 -26.64 2.39 145.13
C GLU A 597 -25.17 2.57 144.75
N SER A 598 -24.60 1.63 143.99
CA SER A 598 -23.22 1.76 143.53
C SER A 598 -23.18 2.48 142.19
N LYS A 599 -23.10 3.82 142.24
CA LYS A 599 -22.91 4.68 141.05
C LYS A 599 -21.71 4.25 140.20
N VAL A 600 -20.67 3.67 140.84
CA VAL A 600 -19.49 3.13 140.16
C VAL A 600 -19.86 1.87 139.37
N ILE A 601 -20.51 0.88 139.99
CA ILE A 601 -20.93 -0.36 139.28
C ILE A 601 -21.93 0.00 138.17
N LYS A 602 -22.90 0.89 138.42
CA LYS A 602 -23.81 1.38 137.36
C LYS A 602 -23.05 1.98 136.17
N THR A 603 -22.09 2.88 136.43
CA THR A 603 -21.26 3.49 135.37
C THR A 603 -20.43 2.44 134.60
N ILE A 604 -20.01 1.35 135.25
CA ILE A 604 -19.32 0.24 134.60
C ILE A 604 -20.29 -0.56 133.72
N CYS A 605 -21.48 -0.90 134.24
CA CYS A 605 -22.55 -1.56 133.50
C CYS A 605 -22.95 -0.78 132.23
N ASP A 606 -23.24 0.52 132.37
CA ASP A 606 -23.64 1.40 131.26
C ASP A 606 -22.56 1.46 130.15
N LYS A 607 -21.30 1.65 130.54
CA LYS A 607 -20.15 1.67 129.60
C LYS A 607 -19.87 0.32 128.95
N PHE A 608 -20.04 -0.77 129.69
CA PHE A 608 -19.88 -2.12 129.16
C PHE A 608 -20.96 -2.44 128.12
N LEU A 609 -22.23 -2.13 128.40
CA LEU A 609 -23.32 -2.31 127.44
C LEU A 609 -23.11 -1.50 126.17
N PHE A 610 -22.68 -0.24 126.28
CA PHE A 610 -22.31 0.58 125.11
C PHE A 610 -21.18 -0.08 124.27
N THR A 611 -20.10 -0.51 124.92
CA THR A 611 -18.94 -1.14 124.25
C THR A 611 -19.33 -2.47 123.59
N LYS A 612 -20.23 -3.24 124.22
CA LYS A 612 -20.80 -4.49 123.71
C LYS A 612 -21.69 -4.26 122.48
N GLY A 613 -22.44 -3.17 122.44
CA GLY A 613 -23.18 -2.71 121.25
C GLY A 613 -22.25 -2.42 120.07
N CYS A 614 -21.24 -1.55 120.27
CA CYS A 614 -20.31 -1.16 119.21
C CYS A 614 -19.54 -2.35 118.60
N ILE A 615 -19.20 -3.38 119.39
CA ILE A 615 -18.53 -4.59 118.88
C ILE A 615 -19.46 -5.42 117.99
N GLU A 616 -20.75 -5.51 118.31
CA GLU A 616 -21.73 -6.23 117.49
C GLU A 616 -22.07 -5.46 116.20
N GLU A 617 -22.07 -4.12 116.23
CA GLU A 617 -22.15 -3.28 115.02
C GLU A 617 -20.94 -3.50 114.09
N VAL A 618 -19.72 -3.46 114.63
CA VAL A 618 -18.48 -3.73 113.86
C VAL A 618 -18.48 -5.14 113.29
N LYS A 619 -19.01 -6.13 114.01
CA LYS A 619 -19.20 -7.49 113.50
C LYS A 619 -20.15 -7.51 112.30
N ILE A 620 -21.31 -6.86 112.38
CA ILE A 620 -22.27 -6.77 111.27
C ILE A 620 -21.65 -6.11 110.04
N LEU A 621 -20.86 -5.04 110.21
CA LEU A 621 -20.15 -4.34 109.12
C LEU A 621 -19.01 -5.17 108.49
N VAL A 622 -18.54 -6.21 109.16
CA VAL A 622 -17.42 -7.07 108.72
C VAL A 622 -17.90 -8.40 108.14
N GLN A 623 -19.14 -8.84 108.41
CA GLN A 623 -19.71 -10.11 107.93
C GLN A 623 -20.01 -10.15 106.43
#